data_AF-A0A2V9R0B6-F1
#
_entry.id   AF-A0A2V9R0B6-F1
#
_cell.length_a   1.000
_cell.length_b   1.000
_cell.length_c   1.000
_cell.angle_alpha   90.00
_cell.angle_beta   90.00
_cell.angle_gamma   90.00
#
_symmetry.space_group_name_H-M   'P 1'
#
loop_
_entity.id
_entity.type
_entity.pdbx_description
1 polymer ?
#
loop_
_entity_poly.entity_id
_entity_poly.type
_entity_poly.pdbx_seq_one_letter_code
_entity_poly.pdbx_strand_id
1 'polypeptide(L)'
;MRPSGCVGYVLQFGDWSIYHSGDTVRYDGMAEKLQEFKIDVALLPINGRAAERRIPGNLFGNEAALLAKDIGGEVGKYRAISRCSN
;
A
#
# COMPACT_ATOMS: atom_id res chain seq x y z
N MET A 1 -23.72 5.61 1.66
CA MET A 1 -22.64 5.52 2.67
C MET A 1 -21.46 6.31 2.14
N ARG A 2 -21.05 7.43 2.75
CA ARG A 2 -19.73 8.01 2.41
C ARG A 2 -18.70 6.95 2.84
N PRO A 3 -17.72 6.55 2.00
CA PRO A 3 -16.62 5.76 2.51
C PRO A 3 -15.96 6.61 3.61
N SER A 4 -15.82 6.05 4.80
CA SER A 4 -14.89 6.57 5.80
C SER A 4 -13.56 6.79 5.08
N GLY A 5 -13.05 8.02 5.10
CA GLY A 5 -11.85 8.38 4.35
C GLY A 5 -10.66 7.55 4.84
N CYS A 6 -10.18 6.62 4.01
CA CYS A 6 -8.93 5.93 4.26
C CYS A 6 -7.78 6.88 3.88
N VAL A 7 -6.74 6.94 4.70
CA VAL A 7 -5.59 7.83 4.50
C VAL A 7 -4.32 6.99 4.44
N GLY A 8 -3.49 7.27 3.44
CA GLY A 8 -2.10 6.82 3.40
C GLY A 8 -1.16 7.98 3.67
N TYR A 9 0.02 7.68 4.20
CA TYR A 9 1.05 8.65 4.54
C TYR A 9 2.34 8.36 3.80
N VAL A 10 2.99 9.42 3.33
CA VAL A 10 4.38 9.38 2.90
C VAL A 10 5.20 10.12 3.94
N LEU A 11 6.22 9.46 4.48
CA LEU A 11 7.21 10.05 5.37
C LEU A 11 8.51 10.20 4.62
N GLN A 12 9.07 11.42 4.61
CA GLN A 12 10.36 11.71 4.01
C GLN A 12 11.32 12.19 5.09
N PHE A 13 12.50 11.58 5.17
CA PHE A 13 13.52 11.92 6.14
C PHE A 13 14.92 11.61 5.57
N GLY A 14 15.77 12.64 5.46
CA GLY A 14 17.03 12.51 4.73
C GLY A 14 16.77 12.03 3.30
N ASP A 15 17.51 11.03 2.85
CA ASP A 15 17.37 10.42 1.53
C ASP A 15 16.30 9.31 1.48
N TRP A 16 15.59 9.06 2.58
CA TRP A 16 14.60 7.97 2.68
C TRP A 16 13.17 8.47 2.53
N SER A 17 12.37 7.68 1.82
CA SER A 17 10.94 7.85 1.68
C SER A 17 10.19 6.55 1.99
N ILE A 18 9.22 6.62 2.91
CA ILE A 18 8.40 5.47 3.32
C ILE A 18 6.94 5.79 3.05
N TYR A 19 6.26 4.88 2.35
CA TYR A 19 4.82 4.92 2.17
C TYR A 19 4.13 3.91 3.09
N HIS A 20 3.16 4.38 3.87
CA HIS A 20 2.27 3.54 4.66
C HIS A 20 0.84 3.75 4.15
N SER A 21 0.23 2.74 3.54
CA SER A 21 -1.08 2.90 2.91
C SER A 21 -2.24 2.99 3.90
N GLY A 22 -2.06 2.46 5.11
CA GLY A 22 -3.18 2.09 5.96
C GLY A 22 -3.96 0.93 5.32
N ASP A 23 -5.23 0.78 5.68
CA ASP A 23 -6.14 -0.09 4.93
C ASP A 23 -6.37 0.49 3.53
N THR A 24 -6.28 -0.36 2.51
CA THR A 24 -6.19 0.11 1.12
C THR A 24 -6.58 -0.98 0.13
N VAL A 25 -7.45 -0.60 -0.80
CA VAL A 25 -7.59 -1.25 -2.10
C VAL A 25 -6.85 -0.45 -3.16
N ARG A 26 -6.36 -1.14 -4.20
CA ARG A 26 -5.78 -0.47 -5.35
C ARG A 26 -6.88 0.27 -6.11
N TYR A 27 -6.57 1.49 -6.56
CA TYR A 27 -7.46 2.31 -7.39
C TYR A 27 -6.69 2.93 -8.57
N ASP A 28 -7.43 3.37 -9.58
CA ASP A 28 -6.85 3.95 -10.80
C ASP A 28 -6.15 5.29 -10.50
N GLY A 29 -4.93 5.48 -10.99
CA GLY A 29 -4.12 6.68 -10.70
C GLY A 29 -3.31 6.60 -9.41
N MET A 30 -3.46 5.53 -8.61
CA MET A 30 -2.75 5.38 -7.34
C MET A 30 -1.23 5.29 -7.52
N ALA A 31 -0.78 4.51 -8.51
CA ALA A 31 0.65 4.29 -8.73
C ALA A 31 1.32 5.56 -9.24
N GLU A 32 0.69 6.23 -10.20
CA GLU A 32 1.12 7.48 -10.82
C GLU A 32 1.32 8.56 -9.76
N LYS A 33 0.36 8.71 -8.84
CA LYS A 33 0.46 9.64 -7.72
C LYS A 33 1.61 9.30 -6.76
N LEU A 34 1.83 8.01 -6.50
CA LEU A 34 2.85 7.54 -5.56
C LEU A 34 4.28 7.61 -6.14
N GLN A 35 4.44 7.48 -7.45
CA GLN A 35 5.72 7.62 -8.15
C GLN A 35 6.37 8.99 -7.90
N GLU A 36 5.57 10.05 -7.74
CA GLU A 36 6.07 11.41 -7.47
C GLU A 36 6.93 11.49 -6.19
N PHE A 37 6.72 10.58 -5.24
CA PHE A 37 7.39 10.60 -3.95
C PHE A 37 8.69 9.76 -3.88
N LYS A 38 9.03 9.04 -4.96
CA LYS A 38 10.24 8.19 -5.04
C LYS A 38 10.38 7.18 -3.91
N ILE A 39 9.27 6.53 -3.53
CA ILE A 39 9.13 5.66 -2.36
C ILE A 39 10.21 4.56 -2.34
N ASP A 40 11.05 4.54 -1.31
CA ASP A 40 12.05 3.49 -1.08
C ASP A 40 11.44 2.24 -0.44
N VAL A 41 10.49 2.43 0.49
CA VAL A 41 9.82 1.35 1.22
C VAL A 41 8.31 1.58 1.24
N ALA A 42 7.54 0.58 0.79
CA ALA A 42 6.08 0.59 0.87
C ALA A 42 5.57 -0.47 1.84
N LEU A 43 4.77 -0.04 2.82
CA LEU A 43 4.07 -0.88 3.78
C LEU A 43 2.62 -1.04 3.33
N LEU A 44 2.32 -2.20 2.73
CA LEU A 44 1.05 -2.52 2.09
C LEU A 44 0.32 -3.66 2.83
N PRO A 45 -0.99 -3.55 3.10
CA PRO A 45 -1.75 -4.63 3.69
C PRO A 45 -2.01 -5.71 2.64
N ILE A 46 -1.77 -6.98 2.99
CA ILE A 46 -1.90 -8.12 2.05
C ILE A 46 -2.95 -9.16 2.47
N ASN A 47 -3.74 -8.86 3.51
CA ASN A 47 -4.72 -9.77 4.07
C ASN A 47 -5.92 -10.02 3.14
N GLY A 48 -5.97 -9.36 1.97
CA GLY A 48 -7.04 -9.50 1.00
C GLY A 48 -8.36 -8.93 1.51
N ARG A 49 -9.33 -8.90 0.60
CA ARG A 49 -10.73 -8.59 0.87
C ARG A 49 -11.50 -9.89 1.02
N ALA A 50 -12.30 -10.01 2.08
CA ALA A 50 -13.12 -11.20 2.35
C ALA A 50 -14.46 -10.76 2.94
N ALA A 51 -15.52 -10.79 2.13
CA ALA A 51 -16.85 -10.32 2.50
C ALA A 51 -17.40 -11.10 3.71
N GLU A 52 -17.17 -12.41 3.71
CA GLU A 52 -17.49 -13.38 4.77
C GLU A 52 -16.80 -13.12 6.11
N ARG A 53 -15.64 -12.42 6.11
CA ARG A 53 -14.92 -12.04 7.34
C ARG A 53 -15.12 -10.57 7.71
N ARG A 54 -15.98 -9.85 6.97
CA ARG A 54 -16.19 -8.40 7.08
C ARG A 54 -14.91 -7.58 6.95
N ILE A 55 -13.93 -8.07 6.18
CA ILE A 55 -12.68 -7.36 5.89
C ILE A 55 -12.94 -6.49 4.65
N PRO A 56 -13.08 -5.16 4.78
CA PRO A 56 -13.74 -4.35 3.75
C PRO A 56 -12.94 -4.17 2.46
N GLY A 57 -11.61 -4.29 2.46
CA GLY A 57 -10.86 -3.98 1.25
C GLY A 57 -9.36 -3.77 1.41
N ASN A 58 -8.60 -4.82 1.71
CA ASN A 58 -7.15 -4.77 1.58
C ASN A 58 -6.67 -5.46 0.29
N LEU A 59 -5.44 -5.16 -0.12
CA LEU A 59 -4.82 -5.77 -1.29
C LEU A 59 -4.64 -7.26 -1.06
N PHE A 60 -4.74 -8.04 -2.14
CA PHE A 60 -4.14 -9.36 -2.18
C PHE A 60 -2.63 -9.26 -2.38
N GLY A 61 -1.87 -10.30 -2.00
CA GLY A 61 -0.41 -10.28 -2.09
C GLY A 61 0.12 -9.96 -3.51
N ASN A 62 -0.56 -10.46 -4.55
CA ASN A 62 -0.24 -10.13 -5.94
C ASN A 62 -0.55 -8.66 -6.29
N GLU A 63 -1.67 -8.11 -5.82
CA GLU A 63 -2.03 -6.71 -6.03
C GLU A 63 -1.03 -5.77 -5.34
N ALA A 64 -0.57 -6.11 -4.14
CA ALA A 64 0.46 -5.38 -3.42
C ALA A 64 1.83 -5.47 -4.11
N ALA A 65 2.22 -6.65 -4.61
CA ALA A 65 3.46 -6.80 -5.36
C ALA A 65 3.45 -6.00 -6.67
N LEU A 66 2.33 -6.00 -7.39
CA LEU A 66 2.14 -5.18 -8.59
C LEU A 66 2.20 -3.70 -8.25
N LEU A 67 1.50 -3.24 -7.20
CA LEU A 67 1.56 -1.83 -6.80
C LEU A 67 2.99 -1.42 -6.43
N ALA A 68 3.71 -2.23 -5.66
CA ALA A 68 5.10 -1.96 -5.30
C ALA A 68 6.03 -1.86 -6.52
N LYS A 69 5.81 -2.72 -7.52
CA LYS A 69 6.53 -2.64 -8.80
C LYS A 69 6.19 -1.35 -9.55
N ASP A 70 4.90 -1.03 -9.65
CA ASP A 70 4.42 0.10 -10.44
C ASP A 70 4.82 1.45 -9.85
N ILE A 71 4.97 1.58 -8.53
CA ILE A 71 5.48 2.82 -7.90
C ILE A 71 6.99 3.08 -8.09
N GLY A 72 7.67 2.25 -8.90
CA GLY A 72 9.09 2.39 -9.22
C GLY A 72 9.99 1.44 -8.46
N GLY A 73 9.44 0.34 -7.95
CA GLY A 73 10.19 -0.53 -7.08
C GLY A 73 11.13 -1.52 -7.73
N GLU A 74 12.44 -1.30 -7.56
CA GLU A 74 13.42 -2.36 -7.78
C GLU A 74 13.15 -3.53 -6.83
N VAL A 75 13.05 -4.73 -7.39
CA VAL A 75 12.77 -5.98 -6.67
C VAL A 75 13.91 -6.22 -5.66
N GLY A 76 13.69 -5.85 -4.40
CA GLY A 76 14.67 -5.99 -3.32
C GLY A 76 14.59 -4.92 -2.22
N LYS A 77 14.11 -3.70 -2.53
CA LYS A 77 13.94 -2.62 -1.53
C LYS A 77 12.59 -2.63 -0.81
N TYR A 78 11.58 -3.29 -1.38
CA TYR A 78 10.22 -3.31 -0.87
C TYR A 78 10.02 -4.53 0.02
N ARG A 79 9.76 -4.28 1.31
CA ARG A 79 9.25 -5.31 2.22
C ARG A 79 7.79 -5.02 2.50
N ALA A 80 6.90 -5.82 1.92
CA ALA A 80 5.54 -5.92 2.38
C ALA A 80 5.56 -6.61 3.76
N ILE A 81 5.45 -5.83 4.83
CA ILE A 81 5.42 -6.36 6.20
C ILE A 81 3.95 -6.58 6.56
N SER A 82 3.50 -7.84 6.52
CA SER A 82 2.21 -8.22 7.08
C SER A 82 2.38 -8.52 8.56
N ARG A 83 1.84 -7.67 9.43
CA ARG A 83 1.39 -8.12 10.76
C ARG A 83 -0.12 -7.90 10.84
N CYS A 84 -0.85 -9.00 10.76
CA CYS A 84 -2.20 -9.08 11.32
C CYS A 84 -2.12 -8.97 12.84
N SER A 85 -2.70 -7.92 13.42
CA SER A 85 -3.23 -7.78 14.80
C SER A 85 -3.72 -6.32 14.88
N ASN A 86 -4.97 -5.94 15.13
CA ASN A 86 -6.17 -6.55 15.71
C ASN A 86 -7.39 -6.13 14.90
#